data_AF-A0A381Y456-F1
#
_entry.id   AF-A0A381Y456-F1
#
_cell.length_a   1.000
_cell.length_b   1.000
_cell.length_c   1.000
_cell.angle_alpha   90.00
_cell.angle_beta   90.00
_cell.angle_gamma   90.00
#
_symmetry.space_group_name_H-M   'P 1'
#
loop_
_entity.id
_entity.type
_entity.pdbx_description
1 polymer ?
#
loop_
_entity_poly.entity_id
_entity_poly.type
_entity_poly.pdbx_seq_one_letter_code
_entity_poly.pdbx_strand_id
1 'polypeptide(L)'
;FIRRDARMAGFWGCNHEATLTNRIKTSVLDYPRYELSGITGTSGSESNDPDTITFSGAGRSVGKVKNDMPSTTASGKNFRVISTETINTGDALLISDCDMTDIFYVTKARGRNNKRKLWHKHTKNTPNSFSKAYAAGSTLYRVQQTTFCIAEGADPAQPSLRQLVNPTSSQTCQDHGDELVEGIENMQVWFGEDTDADSEGAGGDGTANRYAPPDTGDLDMDRVVSVRISLLARSLNNNLTTELSPYYFVDQKIVPTDKRLRKVFTTTITLRNKTE
;
A
#
# COMPACT_ATOMS: atom_id res chain seq x y z
N PHE A 1 -5.53 8.46 -8.69
CA PHE A 1 -4.44 7.98 -7.82
C PHE A 1 -4.85 6.71 -7.09
N ILE A 2 -5.80 6.78 -6.14
CA ILE A 2 -6.29 5.64 -5.34
C ILE A 2 -6.60 4.38 -6.16
N ARG A 3 -7.44 4.47 -7.21
CA ARG A 3 -7.80 3.31 -8.07
C ARG A 3 -6.58 2.62 -8.69
N ARG A 4 -5.53 3.35 -9.04
CA ARG A 4 -4.31 2.77 -9.61
C ARG A 4 -3.60 1.92 -8.57
N ASP A 5 -3.41 2.46 -7.37
CA ASP A 5 -2.63 1.80 -6.31
C ASP A 5 -3.44 0.63 -5.70
N ALA A 6 -4.76 0.75 -5.58
CA ALA A 6 -5.67 -0.34 -5.20
C ALA A 6 -5.59 -1.56 -6.13
N ARG A 7 -5.45 -1.36 -7.45
CA ARG A 7 -5.33 -2.50 -8.39
C ARG A 7 -3.96 -3.19 -8.34
N MET A 8 -2.96 -2.55 -7.75
CA MET A 8 -1.62 -3.11 -7.55
C MET A 8 -1.41 -3.66 -6.14
N ALA A 9 -2.36 -3.41 -5.23
CA ALA A 9 -2.33 -3.91 -3.86
C ALA A 9 -2.21 -5.44 -3.84
N GLY A 10 -1.28 -5.96 -3.05
CA GLY A 10 -1.03 -7.41 -2.94
C GLY A 10 -0.28 -8.02 -4.13
N PHE A 11 0.15 -7.26 -5.13
CA PHE A 11 1.02 -7.79 -6.18
C PHE A 11 2.43 -7.99 -5.63
N TRP A 12 2.97 -9.21 -5.64
CA TRP A 12 4.31 -9.50 -5.10
C TRP A 12 5.27 -10.11 -6.13
N GLY A 13 5.17 -9.63 -7.38
CA GLY A 13 6.13 -9.94 -8.44
C GLY A 13 5.66 -10.99 -9.44
N CYS A 14 4.88 -11.98 -9.01
CA CYS A 14 4.14 -12.93 -9.85
C CYS A 14 2.85 -13.39 -9.14
N ASN A 15 2.19 -14.46 -9.62
CA ASN A 15 0.91 -15.03 -9.13
C ASN A 15 0.71 -14.97 -7.60
N HIS A 16 -0.54 -14.87 -7.18
CA HIS A 16 -0.96 -14.74 -5.78
C HIS A 16 -0.49 -15.91 -4.87
N GLU A 17 -0.16 -17.06 -5.44
CA GLU A 17 0.27 -18.28 -4.71
C GLU A 17 1.72 -18.25 -4.20
N ALA A 18 2.55 -17.29 -4.62
CA ALA A 18 3.96 -17.25 -4.21
C ALA A 18 4.10 -16.93 -2.72
N THR A 19 4.78 -17.80 -1.96
CA THR A 19 5.01 -17.58 -0.52
C THR A 19 5.89 -16.36 -0.27
N LEU A 20 5.28 -15.30 0.28
CA LEU A 20 5.95 -14.05 0.63
C LEU A 20 6.58 -14.12 2.02
N THR A 21 7.87 -13.84 2.10
CA THR A 21 8.59 -13.69 3.38
C THR A 21 9.19 -12.30 3.52
N ASN A 22 8.80 -11.57 4.56
CA ASN A 22 9.47 -10.32 4.91
C ASN A 22 10.71 -10.60 5.77
N ARG A 23 11.90 -10.37 5.21
CA ARG A 23 13.18 -10.57 5.89
C ARG A 23 13.65 -9.33 6.63
N ILE A 24 12.98 -8.18 6.54
CA ILE A 24 13.39 -6.97 7.24
C ILE A 24 13.10 -7.13 8.74
N LYS A 25 14.05 -6.77 9.60
CA LYS A 25 13.83 -6.81 11.06
C LYS A 25 12.75 -5.83 11.48
N THR A 26 11.93 -6.25 12.43
CA THR A 26 10.92 -5.38 13.07
C THR A 26 11.53 -4.15 13.77
N SER A 27 12.80 -4.21 14.16
CA SER A 27 13.55 -3.07 14.73
C SER A 27 14.08 -2.07 13.69
N VAL A 28 13.91 -2.33 12.38
CA VAL A 28 14.20 -1.34 11.35
C VAL A 28 13.03 -0.37 11.25
N LEU A 29 13.28 0.87 11.66
CA LEU A 29 12.28 1.93 11.70
C LEU A 29 12.32 2.84 10.47
N ASP A 30 13.43 2.80 9.71
CA ASP A 30 13.66 3.64 8.52
C ASP A 30 12.85 3.17 7.30
N TYR A 31 11.86 2.29 7.49
CA TYR A 31 11.21 1.59 6.40
C TYR A 31 9.79 1.12 6.79
N PRO A 32 8.80 1.14 5.86
CA PRO A 32 7.45 0.68 6.15
C PRO A 32 7.39 -0.82 6.45
N ARG A 33 6.43 -1.21 7.29
CA ARG A 33 6.08 -2.62 7.49
C ARG A 33 5.05 -3.03 6.46
N TYR A 34 5.37 -4.08 5.71
CA TYR A 34 4.43 -4.63 4.74
C TYR A 34 3.58 -5.70 5.39
N GLU A 35 2.28 -5.45 5.40
CA GLU A 35 1.27 -6.45 5.68
C GLU A 35 1.07 -7.34 4.45
N LEU A 36 0.87 -8.64 4.71
CA LEU A 36 0.73 -9.66 3.66
C LEU A 36 -0.56 -9.48 2.85
N SER A 37 -1.62 -8.97 3.47
CA SER A 37 -2.90 -8.67 2.80
C SER A 37 -2.77 -7.66 1.66
N GLY A 38 -1.68 -6.87 1.62
CA GLY A 38 -1.44 -5.84 0.61
C GLY A 38 -2.35 -4.61 0.74
N ILE A 39 -3.29 -4.62 1.69
CA ILE A 39 -4.23 -3.54 1.93
C ILE A 39 -4.58 -3.48 3.41
N THR A 40 -4.61 -2.27 3.96
CA THR A 40 -5.10 -2.00 5.31
C THR A 40 -5.89 -0.70 5.31
N GLY A 41 -6.83 -0.57 6.25
CA GLY A 41 -7.58 0.64 6.49
C GLY A 41 -7.61 0.96 7.97
N THR A 42 -7.91 2.20 8.29
CA THR A 42 -8.17 2.61 9.67
C THR A 42 -9.32 3.60 9.64
N SER A 43 -10.36 3.29 10.40
CA SER A 43 -11.51 4.18 10.56
C SER A 43 -11.08 5.45 11.28
N GLY A 44 -11.76 6.56 11.00
CA GLY A 44 -11.64 7.79 11.78
C GLY A 44 -11.91 7.57 13.27
N SER A 45 -11.42 8.46 14.13
CA SER A 45 -11.63 8.38 15.59
C SER A 45 -13.11 8.44 15.98
N GLU A 46 -13.90 9.19 15.22
CA GLU A 46 -15.36 9.25 15.32
C GLU A 46 -16.01 8.74 14.03
N SER A 47 -17.31 8.41 14.10
CA SER A 47 -18.08 7.82 12.98
C SER A 47 -18.10 8.65 11.69
N ASN A 48 -17.71 9.93 11.75
CA ASN A 48 -17.66 10.83 10.60
C ASN A 48 -16.27 11.39 10.35
N ASP A 49 -15.27 10.97 11.12
CA ASP A 49 -13.89 11.38 10.86
C ASP A 49 -13.37 10.66 9.62
N PRO A 50 -12.49 11.29 8.82
CA PRO A 50 -11.98 10.67 7.61
C PRO A 50 -11.18 9.40 7.91
N ASP A 51 -11.49 8.35 7.17
CA ASP A 51 -10.73 7.11 7.20
C ASP A 51 -9.38 7.28 6.49
N THR A 52 -8.48 6.35 6.77
CA THR A 52 -7.23 6.20 6.01
C THR A 52 -7.18 4.82 5.35
N ILE A 53 -6.50 4.75 4.21
CA ILE A 53 -6.30 3.50 3.49
C ILE A 53 -4.87 3.39 3.00
N THR A 54 -4.27 2.22 3.17
CA THR A 54 -2.90 1.92 2.78
C THR A 54 -2.88 0.73 1.82
N PHE A 55 -2.14 0.88 0.73
CA PHE A 55 -1.88 -0.18 -0.24
C PHE A 55 -0.39 -0.53 -0.24
N SER A 56 -0.09 -1.82 -0.25
CA SER A 56 1.25 -2.37 -0.25
C SER A 56 1.42 -3.38 -1.38
N GLY A 57 2.56 -3.33 -2.05
CA GLY A 57 2.89 -4.27 -3.12
C GLY A 57 4.22 -3.97 -3.79
N ALA A 58 4.60 -4.87 -4.69
CA ALA A 58 5.68 -4.68 -5.63
C ALA A 58 5.31 -3.58 -6.63
N GLY A 59 6.18 -2.59 -6.75
CA GLY A 59 6.14 -1.60 -7.81
C GLY A 59 6.88 -2.09 -9.05
N ARG A 60 7.59 -1.17 -9.69
CA ARG A 60 8.38 -1.44 -10.90
C ARG A 60 9.51 -2.44 -10.65
N SER A 61 9.86 -3.20 -11.69
CA SER A 61 11.09 -4.00 -11.71
C SER A 61 12.30 -3.08 -11.77
N VAL A 62 13.29 -3.34 -10.91
CA VAL A 62 14.56 -2.58 -10.84
C VAL A 62 15.76 -3.37 -11.33
N GLY A 63 15.55 -4.61 -11.79
CA GLY A 63 16.60 -5.44 -12.33
C GLY A 63 16.35 -6.93 -12.17
N LYS A 64 17.37 -7.70 -12.53
CA LYS A 64 17.37 -9.15 -12.42
C LYS A 64 18.64 -9.68 -11.78
N VAL A 65 18.54 -10.82 -11.11
CA VAL A 65 19.70 -11.59 -10.67
C VAL A 65 20.54 -11.97 -11.89
N LYS A 66 21.84 -11.69 -11.83
CA LYS A 66 22.75 -11.85 -12.96
C LYS A 66 23.19 -13.30 -13.15
N ASN A 67 23.54 -13.96 -12.05
CA ASN A 67 24.06 -15.32 -12.01
C ASN A 67 23.35 -16.05 -10.87
N ASP A 68 23.20 -17.37 -10.98
CA ASP A 68 22.67 -18.20 -9.90
C ASP A 68 23.36 -17.89 -8.58
N MET A 69 22.55 -17.68 -7.54
CA MET A 69 23.08 -17.52 -6.19
C MET A 69 23.60 -18.89 -5.72
N PRO A 70 24.86 -19.00 -5.27
CA PRO A 70 25.43 -20.27 -4.82
C PRO A 70 24.90 -20.72 -3.45
N SER A 71 24.20 -19.84 -2.74
CA SER A 71 23.57 -20.14 -1.45
C SER A 71 22.46 -19.13 -1.14
N THR A 72 21.64 -19.42 -0.12
CA THR A 72 20.59 -18.52 0.38
C THR A 72 21.14 -17.23 1.02
N THR A 73 22.43 -17.20 1.37
CA THR A 73 23.09 -16.02 1.94
C THR A 73 23.48 -15.02 0.85
N ALA A 74 22.77 -13.89 0.81
CA ALA A 74 23.05 -12.81 -0.12
C ALA A 74 24.19 -11.90 0.38
N SER A 75 25.39 -12.11 -0.19
CA SER A 75 26.54 -11.20 -0.03
C SER A 75 26.97 -10.67 -1.40
N GLY A 76 27.63 -9.51 -1.48
CA GLY A 76 27.98 -8.92 -2.79
C GLY A 76 28.89 -9.79 -3.68
N LYS A 77 29.51 -10.87 -3.17
CA LYS A 77 30.17 -11.87 -4.02
C LYS A 77 29.16 -12.76 -4.75
N ASN A 78 28.08 -13.12 -4.05
CA ASN A 78 27.10 -14.15 -4.40
C ASN A 78 25.77 -13.57 -4.93
N PHE A 79 25.47 -12.32 -4.61
CA PHE A 79 24.27 -11.61 -5.04
C PHE A 79 24.65 -10.45 -5.96
N ARG A 80 24.59 -10.75 -7.27
CA ARG A 80 24.91 -9.82 -8.35
C ARG A 80 23.67 -9.62 -9.17
N VAL A 81 23.37 -8.37 -9.50
CA VAL A 81 22.18 -8.01 -10.27
C VAL A 81 22.58 -7.14 -11.45
N ILE A 82 21.81 -7.27 -12.53
CA ILE A 82 21.77 -6.30 -13.62
C ILE A 82 20.60 -5.37 -13.29
N SER A 83 20.89 -4.17 -12.82
CA SER A 83 19.90 -3.18 -12.43
C SER A 83 19.46 -2.33 -13.62
N THR A 84 18.17 -2.12 -13.79
CA THR A 84 17.61 -1.18 -14.77
C THR A 84 17.53 0.24 -14.22
N GLU A 85 17.56 0.37 -12.90
CA GLU A 85 17.55 1.64 -12.17
C GLU A 85 18.67 1.68 -11.11
N THR A 86 18.80 2.81 -10.43
CA THR A 86 19.69 2.92 -9.29
C THR A 86 19.12 2.16 -8.09
N ILE A 87 19.93 1.24 -7.57
CA ILE A 87 19.71 0.55 -6.29
C ILE A 87 20.79 1.03 -5.32
N ASN A 88 20.36 1.57 -4.19
CA ASN A 88 21.19 2.15 -3.15
C ASN A 88 21.20 1.31 -1.88
N THR A 89 22.21 1.57 -1.05
CA THR A 89 22.14 1.15 0.36
C THR A 89 20.97 1.87 1.00
N GLY A 90 20.09 1.15 1.69
CA GLY A 90 18.91 1.72 2.33
C GLY A 90 17.59 1.36 1.66
N ASP A 91 17.63 0.99 0.39
CA ASP A 91 16.43 0.55 -0.32
C ASP A 91 15.90 -0.75 0.28
N ALA A 92 14.59 -0.94 0.31
CA ALA A 92 14.03 -2.28 0.41
C ALA A 92 13.42 -2.73 -0.92
N LEU A 93 13.71 -3.98 -1.23
CA LEU A 93 13.40 -4.60 -2.50
C LEU A 93 12.73 -5.93 -2.24
N LEU A 94 11.95 -6.35 -3.22
CA LEU A 94 11.46 -7.71 -3.35
C LEU A 94 12.34 -8.45 -4.35
N ILE A 95 12.69 -9.69 -4.06
CA ILE A 95 13.24 -10.64 -5.03
C ILE A 95 12.22 -11.77 -5.23
N SER A 96 11.97 -12.12 -6.49
CA SER A 96 10.95 -13.12 -6.87
C SER A 96 11.41 -13.94 -8.07
N ASP A 97 11.07 -15.22 -8.07
CA ASP A 97 11.11 -16.09 -9.26
C ASP A 97 9.76 -16.75 -9.57
N CYS A 98 8.68 -16.13 -9.11
CA CYS A 98 7.30 -16.59 -9.21
C CYS A 98 6.91 -17.78 -8.33
N ASP A 99 7.86 -18.54 -7.79
CA ASP A 99 7.56 -19.58 -6.81
C ASP A 99 7.72 -19.06 -5.37
N MET A 100 8.74 -18.23 -5.15
CA MET A 100 9.10 -17.74 -3.83
C MET A 100 9.48 -16.26 -3.87
N THR A 101 9.13 -15.56 -2.80
CA THR A 101 9.30 -14.11 -2.71
C THR A 101 9.90 -13.71 -1.37
N ASP A 102 10.98 -12.93 -1.40
CA ASP A 102 11.59 -12.35 -0.21
C ASP A 102 11.64 -10.82 -0.31
N ILE A 103 11.07 -10.12 0.67
CA ILE A 103 11.31 -8.69 0.87
C ILE A 103 12.54 -8.53 1.75
N PHE A 104 13.47 -7.65 1.36
CA PHE A 104 14.69 -7.43 2.12
C PHE A 104 15.22 -6.00 2.03
N TYR A 105 15.98 -5.63 3.06
CA TYR A 105 16.69 -4.37 3.15
C TYR A 105 18.09 -4.49 2.55
N VAL A 106 18.42 -3.61 1.59
CA VAL A 106 19.73 -3.52 0.96
C VAL A 106 20.72 -2.87 1.93
N THR A 107 21.40 -3.70 2.72
CA THR A 107 22.39 -3.24 3.71
C THR A 107 23.66 -2.64 3.10
N LYS A 108 23.90 -2.92 1.81
CA LYS A 108 24.97 -2.30 1.02
C LYS A 108 24.68 -2.49 -0.46
N ALA A 109 24.99 -1.49 -1.28
CA ALA A 109 25.03 -1.60 -2.74
C ALA A 109 26.37 -1.08 -3.28
N ARG A 110 26.99 -1.80 -4.23
CA ARG A 110 28.21 -1.36 -4.94
C ARG A 110 28.17 -1.80 -6.40
N GLY A 111 28.82 -1.05 -7.28
CA GLY A 111 28.93 -1.42 -8.70
C GLY A 111 28.89 -0.21 -9.63
N ARG A 112 29.09 -0.46 -10.93
CA ARG A 112 29.04 0.54 -12.02
C ARG A 112 28.37 -0.09 -13.24
N ASN A 113 27.91 0.72 -14.19
CA ASN A 113 27.36 0.30 -15.49
C ASN A 113 26.28 -0.79 -15.34
N ASN A 114 25.26 -0.50 -14.52
CA ASN A 114 24.10 -1.37 -14.25
C ASN A 114 24.43 -2.74 -13.62
N LYS A 115 25.69 -3.05 -13.35
CA LYS A 115 26.10 -4.27 -12.65
C LYS A 115 26.27 -3.94 -11.18
N ARG A 116 25.31 -4.34 -10.35
CA ARG A 116 25.32 -4.10 -8.90
C ARG A 116 25.62 -5.38 -8.13
N LYS A 117 26.32 -5.23 -7.03
CA LYS A 117 26.54 -6.21 -5.96
C LYS A 117 25.72 -5.73 -4.77
N LEU A 118 24.85 -6.59 -4.24
CA LEU A 118 23.96 -6.26 -3.13
C LEU A 118 24.28 -7.13 -1.91
N TRP A 119 23.92 -6.65 -0.72
CA TRP A 119 24.13 -7.36 0.55
C TRP A 119 22.85 -7.40 1.38
N HIS A 120 22.56 -8.58 1.93
CA HIS A 120 21.47 -8.91 2.84
C HIS A 120 22.02 -9.34 4.20
N LYS A 121 22.46 -8.37 5.02
CA LYS A 121 23.10 -8.69 6.32
C LYS A 121 22.09 -8.72 7.47
N HIS A 122 22.45 -9.48 8.51
CA HIS A 122 21.68 -9.59 9.75
C HIS A 122 21.51 -8.25 10.50
N THR A 123 22.25 -7.20 10.13
CA THR A 123 22.16 -5.89 10.79
C THR A 123 20.77 -5.24 10.61
N LYS A 124 20.11 -5.48 9.48
CA LYS A 124 18.77 -4.96 9.17
C LYS A 124 17.78 -6.05 8.72
N ASN A 125 18.27 -7.27 8.49
CA ASN A 125 17.44 -8.39 8.06
C ASN A 125 17.50 -9.56 9.04
N THR A 126 16.48 -10.41 9.05
CA THR A 126 16.38 -11.62 9.87
C THR A 126 15.72 -12.77 9.09
N PRO A 127 16.40 -13.92 8.91
CA PRO A 127 17.83 -14.15 9.10
C PRO A 127 18.67 -13.41 8.03
N ASN A 128 19.99 -13.64 7.99
CA ASN A 128 20.88 -13.14 6.92
C ASN A 128 20.84 -13.99 5.63
N SER A 129 19.77 -14.76 5.44
CA SER A 129 19.50 -15.55 4.25
C SER A 129 18.10 -15.22 3.71
N PHE A 130 17.93 -15.49 2.43
CA PHE A 130 16.62 -15.59 1.80
C PHE A 130 15.97 -16.94 2.08
N SER A 131 14.71 -17.09 1.69
CA SER A 131 13.98 -18.36 1.75
C SER A 131 14.62 -19.43 0.87
N LYS A 132 15.21 -19.03 -0.26
CA LYS A 132 16.02 -19.91 -1.11
C LYS A 132 17.15 -19.17 -1.83
N ALA A 133 17.96 -19.93 -2.57
CA ALA A 133 18.92 -19.36 -3.49
C ALA A 133 18.23 -19.05 -4.82
N TYR A 134 18.23 -17.79 -5.24
CA TYR A 134 17.57 -17.36 -6.47
C TYR A 134 18.45 -17.60 -7.70
N ALA A 135 17.85 -18.10 -8.77
CA ALA A 135 18.51 -18.35 -10.04
C ALA A 135 18.80 -17.05 -10.81
N ALA A 136 19.68 -17.13 -11.81
CA ALA A 136 19.83 -16.07 -12.80
C ALA A 136 18.47 -15.80 -13.48
N GLY A 137 18.13 -14.52 -13.63
CA GLY A 137 16.85 -14.11 -14.21
C GLY A 137 15.74 -13.85 -13.20
N SER A 138 15.85 -14.26 -11.93
CA SER A 138 14.92 -13.86 -10.86
C SER A 138 14.84 -12.33 -10.80
N THR A 139 13.63 -11.80 -10.63
CA THR A 139 13.35 -10.39 -10.80
C THR A 139 13.39 -9.66 -9.47
N LEU A 140 13.97 -8.46 -9.46
CA LEU A 140 13.91 -7.55 -8.34
C LEU A 140 12.87 -6.47 -8.61
N TYR A 141 12.05 -6.16 -7.61
CA TYR A 141 11.07 -5.08 -7.63
C TYR A 141 11.35 -4.10 -6.50
N ARG A 142 11.02 -2.82 -6.70
CA ARG A 142 10.86 -1.93 -5.56
C ARG A 142 9.62 -2.35 -4.81
N VAL A 143 9.66 -2.37 -3.50
CA VAL A 143 8.42 -2.47 -2.73
C VAL A 143 7.89 -1.06 -2.48
N GLN A 144 6.58 -0.90 -2.60
CA GLN A 144 5.90 0.35 -2.38
C GLN A 144 4.78 0.16 -1.35
N GLN A 145 4.73 1.06 -0.37
CA GLN A 145 3.56 1.29 0.47
C GLN A 145 3.05 2.69 0.18
N THR A 146 1.74 2.84 0.04
CA THR A 146 1.10 4.12 -0.26
C THR A 146 -0.12 4.29 0.63
N THR A 147 -0.09 5.31 1.48
CA THR A 147 -1.19 5.67 2.38
C THR A 147 -1.90 6.90 1.83
N PHE A 148 -3.23 6.86 1.77
CA PHE A 148 -4.08 8.00 1.48
C PHE A 148 -4.81 8.41 2.76
N CYS A 149 -4.91 9.72 2.97
CA CYS A 149 -5.57 10.31 4.13
C CYS A 149 -6.17 11.66 3.75
N ILE A 150 -7.08 12.15 4.58
CA ILE A 150 -7.52 13.55 4.55
C ILE A 150 -6.79 14.30 5.66
N ALA A 151 -6.20 15.43 5.31
CA ALA A 151 -5.56 16.34 6.24
C ALA A 151 -5.55 17.76 5.66
N GLU A 152 -5.16 18.75 6.44
CA GLU A 152 -4.98 20.13 5.96
C GLU A 152 -4.05 20.17 4.74
N GLY A 153 -4.34 21.01 3.76
CA GLY A 153 -3.49 21.22 2.58
C GLY A 153 -2.39 22.26 2.81
N ALA A 154 -1.85 22.82 1.71
CA ALA A 154 -0.97 23.97 1.75
C ALA A 154 -1.67 25.22 2.35
N ASP A 155 -2.98 25.36 2.12
CA ASP A 155 -3.86 26.24 2.90
C ASP A 155 -4.44 25.45 4.09
N PRO A 156 -4.05 25.77 5.35
CA PRO A 156 -4.59 25.10 6.53
C PRO A 156 -6.10 25.22 6.67
N ALA A 157 -6.74 26.21 6.02
CA ALA A 157 -8.19 26.36 6.04
C ALA A 157 -8.91 25.35 5.12
N GLN A 158 -8.19 24.60 4.28
CA GLN A 158 -8.74 23.67 3.31
C GLN A 158 -8.30 22.23 3.59
N PRO A 159 -9.25 21.30 3.77
CA PRO A 159 -8.94 19.88 3.83
C PRO A 159 -8.56 19.41 2.44
N SER A 160 -7.65 18.44 2.39
CA SER A 160 -7.08 17.93 1.15
C SER A 160 -6.89 16.43 1.21
N LEU A 161 -7.05 15.79 0.06
CA LEU A 161 -6.60 14.41 -0.13
C LEU A 161 -5.07 14.42 -0.24
N ARG A 162 -4.42 13.73 0.68
CA ARG A 162 -2.95 13.58 0.69
C ARG A 162 -2.54 12.14 0.43
N GLN A 163 -1.30 11.98 -0.01
CA GLN A 163 -0.67 10.69 -0.28
C GLN A 163 0.72 10.64 0.34
N LEU A 164 0.99 9.60 1.12
CA LEU A 164 2.32 9.31 1.64
C LEU A 164 2.84 8.01 1.07
N VAL A 165 4.03 8.07 0.45
CA VAL A 165 4.68 6.91 -0.18
C VAL A 165 5.89 6.48 0.63
N ASN A 166 5.97 5.19 0.95
CA ASN A 166 7.06 4.56 1.70
C ASN A 166 7.41 5.27 3.01
N PRO A 167 6.43 5.46 3.93
CA PRO A 167 6.67 6.13 5.20
C PRO A 167 7.70 5.38 6.06
N THR A 168 8.60 6.10 6.70
CA THR A 168 9.33 5.58 7.87
C THR A 168 8.38 5.50 9.07
N SER A 169 8.78 4.81 10.14
CA SER A 169 7.92 4.64 11.32
C SER A 169 7.57 5.95 12.05
N SER A 170 8.29 7.04 11.78
CA SER A 170 8.03 8.36 12.37
C SER A 170 7.18 9.25 11.48
N GLN A 171 6.83 8.80 10.27
CA GLN A 171 6.08 9.60 9.31
C GLN A 171 4.61 9.18 9.30
N THR A 172 3.74 10.16 9.43
CA THR A 172 2.29 10.04 9.28
C THR A 172 1.86 10.67 7.95
N CYS A 173 0.78 10.16 7.35
CA CYS A 173 0.24 10.74 6.12
C CYS A 173 -0.21 12.19 6.31
N GLN A 174 -0.74 12.51 7.50
CA GLN A 174 -1.16 13.86 7.87
C GLN A 174 -0.01 14.87 7.80
N ASP A 175 1.13 14.56 8.41
CA ASP A 175 2.23 15.54 8.55
C ASP A 175 3.22 15.52 7.38
N HIS A 176 3.32 14.38 6.68
CA HIS A 176 4.38 14.15 5.68
C HIS A 176 3.86 13.76 4.29
N GLY A 177 2.55 13.55 4.11
CA GLY A 177 1.99 13.19 2.81
C GLY A 177 2.02 14.37 1.84
N ASP A 178 2.21 14.11 0.56
CA ASP A 178 2.08 15.12 -0.49
C ASP A 178 0.60 15.42 -0.75
N GLU A 179 0.26 16.69 -0.94
CA GLU A 179 -1.09 17.11 -1.32
C GLU A 179 -1.40 16.67 -2.76
N LEU A 180 -2.53 15.99 -2.97
CA LEU A 180 -2.98 15.58 -4.30
C LEU A 180 -4.11 16.44 -4.82
N VAL A 181 -5.12 16.68 -3.99
CA VAL A 181 -6.35 17.38 -4.37
C VAL A 181 -6.86 18.17 -3.18
N GLU A 182 -6.89 19.49 -3.33
CA GLU A 182 -7.51 20.41 -2.39
C GLU A 182 -9.05 20.28 -2.39
N GLY A 183 -9.68 20.54 -1.24
CA GLY A 183 -11.12 20.59 -1.11
C GLY A 183 -11.78 19.21 -0.93
N ILE A 184 -11.00 18.16 -0.68
CA ILE A 184 -11.54 16.87 -0.24
C ILE A 184 -11.65 16.90 1.28
N GLU A 185 -12.89 16.93 1.76
CA GLU A 185 -13.24 17.12 3.17
C GLU A 185 -13.30 15.81 3.95
N ASN A 186 -13.68 14.72 3.29
CA ASN A 186 -13.84 13.43 3.95
C ASN A 186 -13.58 12.27 2.99
N MET A 187 -13.09 11.16 3.52
CA MET A 187 -12.94 9.87 2.86
C MET A 187 -13.50 8.79 3.77
N GLN A 188 -14.35 7.93 3.23
CA GLN A 188 -14.88 6.76 3.92
C GLN A 188 -14.57 5.51 3.11
N VAL A 189 -14.09 4.48 3.79
CA VAL A 189 -13.54 3.25 3.20
C VAL A 189 -14.33 2.07 3.70
N TRP A 190 -14.82 1.23 2.79
CA TRP A 190 -15.54 0.02 3.12
C TRP A 190 -14.91 -1.14 2.36
N PHE A 191 -14.52 -2.20 3.07
CA PHE A 191 -13.94 -3.40 2.48
C PHE A 191 -15.02 -4.37 2.04
N GLY A 192 -14.95 -4.83 0.81
CA GLY A 192 -15.81 -5.87 0.26
C GLY A 192 -15.22 -7.24 0.51
N GLU A 193 -15.85 -8.00 1.39
CA GLU A 193 -15.41 -9.31 1.86
C GLU A 193 -16.19 -10.43 1.14
N ASP A 194 -15.46 -11.40 0.59
CA ASP A 194 -15.99 -12.66 0.08
C ASP A 194 -16.15 -13.63 1.25
N THR A 195 -17.36 -13.71 1.80
CA THR A 195 -17.63 -14.53 2.99
C THR A 195 -17.68 -16.03 2.68
N ASP A 196 -17.64 -16.39 1.40
CA ASP A 196 -17.71 -17.78 0.94
C ASP A 196 -16.31 -18.40 0.84
N ALA A 197 -15.27 -17.55 0.84
CA ALA A 197 -13.88 -17.94 0.97
C ALA A 197 -13.54 -18.49 2.38
N ASP A 198 -12.51 -19.33 2.45
CA ASP A 198 -11.94 -19.83 3.70
C ASP A 198 -11.11 -18.74 4.42
N SER A 199 -10.55 -19.07 5.59
CA SER A 199 -9.76 -18.13 6.40
C SER A 199 -8.43 -17.71 5.76
N GLU A 200 -8.03 -18.30 4.64
CA GLU A 200 -6.85 -17.90 3.88
C GLU A 200 -7.25 -17.07 2.65
N GLY A 201 -8.56 -16.80 2.47
CA GLY A 201 -9.11 -16.09 1.32
C GLY A 201 -9.24 -16.96 0.07
N ALA A 202 -9.17 -18.29 0.19
CA ALA A 202 -9.26 -19.23 -0.93
C ALA A 202 -10.65 -19.88 -1.02
N GLY A 203 -10.97 -20.44 -2.19
CA GLY A 203 -12.20 -21.22 -2.39
C GLY A 203 -13.51 -20.42 -2.53
N GLY A 204 -13.45 -19.08 -2.43
CA GLY A 204 -14.56 -18.18 -2.75
C GLY A 204 -14.75 -17.96 -4.25
N ASP A 205 -15.77 -17.17 -4.63
CA ASP A 205 -16.05 -16.83 -6.02
C ASP A 205 -15.38 -15.51 -6.48
N GLY A 206 -14.64 -14.86 -5.58
CA GLY A 206 -13.93 -13.61 -5.84
C GLY A 206 -14.84 -12.38 -5.80
N THR A 207 -16.08 -12.52 -5.34
CA THR A 207 -17.08 -11.45 -5.25
C THR A 207 -17.35 -11.08 -3.81
N ALA A 208 -17.51 -9.78 -3.54
CA ALA A 208 -17.84 -9.32 -2.19
C ALA A 208 -19.32 -9.60 -1.86
N ASN A 209 -19.53 -10.31 -0.75
CA ASN A 209 -20.86 -10.65 -0.22
C ASN A 209 -21.37 -9.60 0.76
N ARG A 210 -20.45 -8.90 1.42
CA ARG A 210 -20.75 -7.75 2.27
C ARG A 210 -19.70 -6.65 2.12
N TYR A 211 -20.07 -5.44 2.52
CA TYR A 211 -19.13 -4.33 2.67
C TYR A 211 -19.13 -3.86 4.12
N ALA A 212 -17.95 -3.71 4.71
CA ALA A 212 -17.79 -3.36 6.11
C ALA A 212 -16.70 -2.29 6.32
N PRO A 213 -16.87 -1.36 7.28
CA PRO A 213 -15.82 -0.43 7.70
C PRO A 213 -14.55 -1.14 8.24
N PRO A 214 -13.37 -0.49 8.22
CA PRO A 214 -12.10 -1.09 8.64
C PRO A 214 -12.05 -1.64 10.07
N ASP A 215 -12.82 -1.04 10.98
CA ASP A 215 -12.88 -1.38 12.41
C ASP A 215 -13.94 -2.44 12.75
N THR A 216 -14.59 -3.02 11.74
CA THR A 216 -15.57 -4.09 11.92
C THR A 216 -14.89 -5.33 12.51
N GLY A 217 -15.28 -5.74 13.72
CA GLY A 217 -14.55 -6.74 14.50
C GLY A 217 -14.53 -8.17 13.91
N ASP A 218 -15.46 -8.50 13.03
CA ASP A 218 -15.54 -9.80 12.34
C ASP A 218 -15.13 -9.72 10.87
N LEU A 219 -14.54 -8.60 10.41
CA LEU A 219 -13.99 -8.46 9.06
C LEU A 219 -12.68 -9.24 8.94
N ASP A 220 -12.65 -10.22 8.04
CA ASP A 220 -11.42 -10.93 7.69
C ASP A 220 -10.73 -10.26 6.50
N MET A 221 -9.59 -9.62 6.76
CA MET A 221 -8.81 -8.92 5.74
C MET A 221 -8.21 -9.86 4.69
N ASP A 222 -8.07 -11.16 4.97
CA ASP A 222 -7.59 -12.12 3.99
C ASP A 222 -8.64 -12.43 2.92
N ARG A 223 -9.94 -12.32 3.28
CA ARG A 223 -11.11 -12.48 2.41
C ARG A 223 -11.55 -11.22 1.66
N VAL A 224 -10.82 -10.11 1.81
CA VAL A 224 -11.16 -8.84 1.14
C VAL A 224 -10.78 -8.89 -0.34
N VAL A 225 -11.79 -8.78 -1.20
CA VAL A 225 -11.68 -8.87 -2.67
C VAL A 225 -11.93 -7.53 -3.38
N SER A 226 -12.50 -6.54 -2.69
CA SER A 226 -12.75 -5.21 -3.24
C SER A 226 -12.74 -4.13 -2.17
N VAL A 227 -12.66 -2.87 -2.59
CA VAL A 227 -12.79 -1.72 -1.69
C VAL A 227 -13.75 -0.70 -2.30
N ARG A 228 -14.68 -0.20 -1.49
CA ARG A 228 -15.55 0.93 -1.82
C ARG A 228 -15.04 2.17 -1.10
N ILE A 229 -14.84 3.23 -1.86
CA ILE A 229 -14.29 4.49 -1.35
C ILE A 229 -15.26 5.60 -1.72
N SER A 230 -15.70 6.33 -0.70
CA SER A 230 -16.57 7.50 -0.83
C SER A 230 -15.77 8.75 -0.43
N LEU A 231 -15.69 9.72 -1.35
CA LEU A 231 -15.03 10.99 -1.14
C LEU A 231 -16.07 12.11 -1.09
N LEU A 232 -15.99 12.97 -0.09
CA LEU A 232 -16.76 14.20 0.02
C LEU A 232 -15.88 15.36 -0.44
N ALA A 233 -16.21 15.94 -1.60
CA ALA A 233 -15.59 17.18 -2.06
C ALA A 233 -16.45 18.36 -1.61
N ARG A 234 -15.80 19.46 -1.23
CA ARG A 234 -16.45 20.75 -0.93
C ARG A 234 -15.88 21.86 -1.82
N SER A 235 -16.69 22.88 -2.09
CA SER A 235 -16.19 24.09 -2.74
C SER A 235 -15.10 24.76 -1.91
N LEU A 236 -14.09 25.35 -2.56
CA LEU A 236 -13.00 26.07 -1.88
C LEU A 236 -13.46 27.39 -1.24
N ASN A 237 -14.52 27.99 -1.78
CA ASN A 237 -15.14 29.18 -1.20
C ASN A 237 -16.39 28.81 -0.38
N ASN A 238 -16.61 29.57 0.69
CA ASN A 238 -17.85 29.54 1.48
C ASN A 238 -18.87 30.55 0.90
N ASN A 239 -20.12 30.50 1.39
CA ASN A 239 -21.21 31.41 0.99
C ASN A 239 -21.58 31.32 -0.50
N LEU A 240 -21.47 30.14 -1.09
CA LEU A 240 -21.93 29.87 -2.47
C LEU A 240 -23.44 29.55 -2.52
N THR A 241 -24.05 29.30 -1.36
CA THR A 241 -25.50 29.10 -1.21
C THR A 241 -26.09 30.20 -0.32
N THR A 242 -27.35 30.56 -0.55
CA THR A 242 -28.07 31.53 0.30
C THR A 242 -28.48 30.91 1.65
N GLU A 243 -28.74 29.60 1.67
CA GLU A 243 -29.11 28.79 2.83
C GLU A 243 -28.11 27.63 3.05
N LEU A 244 -28.15 27.00 4.22
CA LEU A 244 -27.39 25.75 4.46
C LEU A 244 -27.88 24.69 3.47
N SER A 245 -26.96 23.90 2.92
CA SER A 245 -27.28 22.87 1.92
C SER A 245 -27.01 21.47 2.50
N PRO A 246 -28.04 20.80 3.07
CA PRO A 246 -27.90 19.44 3.55
C PRO A 246 -27.52 18.47 2.41
N TYR A 247 -26.75 17.45 2.75
CA TYR A 247 -26.31 16.42 1.81
C TYR A 247 -26.37 15.03 2.47
N TYR A 248 -26.25 13.99 1.66
CA TYR A 248 -26.10 12.61 2.14
C TYR A 248 -24.66 12.16 1.92
N PHE A 249 -24.05 11.54 2.93
CA PHE A 249 -22.72 10.93 2.84
C PHE A 249 -22.74 9.61 3.61
N VAL A 250 -22.38 8.52 2.94
CA VAL A 250 -22.46 7.15 3.48
C VAL A 250 -23.81 6.88 4.15
N ASP A 251 -24.89 7.15 3.39
CA ASP A 251 -26.30 6.99 3.80
C ASP A 251 -26.75 7.83 5.02
N GLN A 252 -25.88 8.66 5.59
CA GLN A 252 -26.23 9.62 6.64
C GLN A 252 -26.59 10.99 6.05
N LYS A 253 -27.71 11.56 6.48
CA LYS A 253 -28.05 12.97 6.18
C LYS A 253 -27.27 13.89 7.11
N ILE A 254 -26.51 14.81 6.52
CA ILE A 254 -25.71 15.80 7.24
C ILE A 254 -26.24 17.20 6.91
N VAL A 255 -26.42 18.02 7.96
CA VAL A 255 -26.73 19.45 7.82
C VAL A 255 -25.44 20.22 8.14
N PRO A 256 -24.80 20.85 7.15
CA PRO A 256 -23.54 21.57 7.39
C PRO A 256 -23.78 22.84 8.22
N THR A 257 -22.73 23.34 8.86
CA THR A 257 -22.72 24.62 9.57
C THR A 257 -22.22 25.79 8.69
N ASP A 258 -21.90 25.50 7.43
CA ASP A 258 -21.41 26.46 6.45
C ASP A 258 -22.30 26.49 5.17
N LYS A 259 -21.96 27.39 4.25
CA LYS A 259 -22.65 27.60 2.97
C LYS A 259 -21.77 27.17 1.80
N ARG A 260 -21.00 26.10 1.98
CA ARG A 260 -20.22 25.46 0.92
C ARG A 260 -21.08 24.47 0.14
N LEU A 261 -20.80 24.34 -1.15
CA LEU A 261 -21.37 23.28 -1.97
C LEU A 261 -20.57 21.99 -1.75
N ARG A 262 -21.27 20.87 -1.61
CA ARG A 262 -20.65 19.56 -1.42
C ARG A 262 -21.10 18.57 -2.48
N LYS A 263 -20.21 17.67 -2.87
CA LYS A 263 -20.49 16.60 -3.81
C LYS A 263 -19.80 15.31 -3.37
N VAL A 264 -20.55 14.22 -3.39
CA VAL A 264 -20.06 12.89 -3.06
C VAL A 264 -19.65 12.15 -4.33
N PHE A 265 -18.50 11.50 -4.28
CA PHE A 265 -18.03 10.58 -5.30
C PHE A 265 -17.78 9.22 -4.66
N THR A 266 -18.47 8.19 -5.13
CA THR A 266 -18.28 6.82 -4.64
C THR A 266 -17.80 5.94 -5.77
N THR A 267 -16.78 5.13 -5.49
CA THR A 267 -16.26 4.13 -6.42
C THR A 267 -16.02 2.81 -5.69
N THR A 268 -16.35 1.71 -6.34
CA THR A 268 -15.93 0.36 -5.93
C THR A 268 -14.82 -0.11 -6.84
N ILE A 269 -13.78 -0.70 -6.26
CA ILE A 269 -12.56 -1.13 -6.94
C ILE A 269 -12.26 -2.57 -6.52
N THR A 270 -12.29 -3.50 -7.46
CA THR A 270 -11.83 -4.88 -7.25
C THR A 270 -10.31 -4.93 -7.04
N LEU A 271 -9.87 -5.72 -6.06
CA LEU A 271 -8.47 -5.98 -5.75
C LEU A 271 -8.00 -7.16 -6.60
N ARG A 272 -7.23 -6.86 -7.64
CA ARG A 272 -6.86 -7.86 -8.67
C ARG A 272 -6.09 -9.04 -8.10
N ASN A 273 -5.12 -8.78 -7.23
CA ASN A 273 -4.26 -9.83 -6.67
C ASN A 273 -4.90 -10.60 -5.49
N LYS A 274 -6.23 -10.44 -5.31
CA LYS A 274 -7.07 -11.14 -4.33
C LYS A 274 -8.23 -11.90 -4.98
N THR A 275 -8.39 -11.78 -6.30
CA THR A 275 -9.53 -12.34 -7.07
C THR A 275 -9.09 -13.19 -8.27
N GLU A 276 -7.78 -13.36 -8.43
CA GLU A 276 -7.15 -14.24 -9.44
C GLU A 276 -6.65 -15.50 -8.74
#